data_AF-A0A940S640-F1
#
_entry.id   AF-A0A940S640-F1
#
_cell.length_a   1.000
_cell.length_b   1.000
_cell.length_c   1.000
_cell.angle_alpha   90.00
_cell.angle_beta   90.00
_cell.angle_gamma   90.00
#
_symmetry.space_group_name_H-M   'P 1'
#
loop_
_entity.id
_entity.type
_entity.pdbx_description
1 polymer ?
#
loop_
_entity_poly.entity_id
_entity_poly.type
_entity_poly.pdbx_seq_one_letter_code
_entity_poly.pdbx_strand_id
1 'polypeptide(L)'
;MAGRAGVAGWRAAGMLGLLLAGPVSNAALAMVGEGADEGVEPVLSTDYAVMPAGALAARLKADRDYVAGMRAHHAGALTMSEEYLADPAARSPALRVLARSIMHNQRYEIALMDEVARRLAEPAMVVGGLAVQPSATEGLAMPLRYQRYPVPGFLEPFNPSGGAMTVRDVQFAKAMTIHHQGALDMARAYQADPAGRNTFLGLLNVDIITDQTQEIALMNRAVAAYPGDAAAVVVPASMVHGMDGMAHGGHGGAEQGGAHAGHGGSSGMAAPAVAAPPVGRGARHSGHHAH
;
A
#
# COMPACT_ATOMS: atom_id res chain seq x y z
N MET A 1 -50.45 68.31 -8.50
CA MET A 1 -50.04 67.93 -9.87
C MET A 1 -49.40 66.55 -9.82
N ALA A 2 -49.79 65.70 -10.75
CA ALA A 2 -49.46 64.29 -10.83
C ALA A 2 -48.02 64.02 -11.31
N GLY A 3 -47.50 62.84 -10.98
CA GLY A 3 -46.29 62.28 -11.56
C GLY A 3 -46.00 60.87 -11.05
N ARG A 4 -46.46 59.84 -11.79
CA ARG A 4 -46.18 58.41 -11.58
C ARG A 4 -44.84 58.02 -12.19
N ALA A 5 -44.07 57.19 -11.48
CA ALA A 5 -43.25 56.06 -11.97
C ALA A 5 -42.71 55.35 -10.70
N GLY A 6 -42.78 54.04 -10.45
CA GLY A 6 -42.93 52.89 -11.33
C GLY A 6 -41.66 52.04 -11.29
N VAL A 7 -41.44 51.25 -10.23
CA VAL A 7 -40.52 50.08 -10.20
C VAL A 7 -40.86 49.24 -8.96
N ALA A 8 -41.64 48.16 -9.13
CA ALA A 8 -41.17 46.79 -9.37
C ALA A 8 -40.64 46.12 -8.09
N GLY A 9 -41.55 45.41 -7.41
CA GLY A 9 -41.27 44.63 -6.22
C GLY A 9 -40.47 43.37 -6.52
N TRP A 10 -39.54 43.06 -5.63
CA TRP A 10 -38.87 41.76 -5.59
C TRP A 10 -39.51 40.97 -4.46
N ARG A 11 -40.37 40.02 -4.83
CA ARG A 11 -40.85 38.97 -3.93
C ARG A 11 -39.69 38.00 -3.75
N ALA A 12 -39.22 37.84 -2.52
CA ALA A 12 -38.30 36.77 -2.15
C ALA A 12 -39.01 35.43 -2.40
N ALA A 13 -38.71 34.80 -3.53
CA ALA A 13 -39.11 33.42 -3.80
C ALA A 13 -38.16 32.52 -2.99
N GLY A 14 -38.72 31.82 -2.00
CA GLY A 14 -38.03 30.76 -1.32
C GLY A 14 -37.65 29.66 -2.30
N MET A 15 -36.35 29.48 -2.54
CA MET A 15 -35.83 28.24 -3.09
C MET A 15 -35.75 27.23 -1.95
N LEU A 16 -36.77 26.38 -1.88
CA LEU A 16 -36.68 25.10 -1.22
C LEU A 16 -35.65 24.27 -2.00
N GLY A 17 -34.41 24.28 -1.51
CA GLY A 17 -33.35 23.41 -2.01
C GLY A 17 -33.75 21.97 -1.71
N LEU A 18 -34.29 21.28 -2.71
CA LEU A 18 -34.48 19.85 -2.69
C LEU A 18 -33.09 19.21 -2.73
N LEU A 19 -32.52 18.93 -1.56
CA LEU A 19 -31.35 18.06 -1.41
C LEU A 19 -31.77 16.68 -1.91
N LEU A 20 -31.47 16.40 -3.18
CA LEU A 20 -31.41 15.03 -3.68
C LEU A 20 -30.19 14.38 -3.03
N ALA A 21 -30.37 13.91 -1.79
CA ALA A 21 -29.59 12.81 -1.26
C ALA A 21 -29.92 11.60 -2.15
N GLY A 22 -29.12 11.42 -3.22
CA GLY A 22 -29.08 10.15 -3.90
C GLY A 22 -28.69 9.06 -2.88
N PRO A 23 -29.14 7.82 -3.04
CA PRO A 23 -28.77 6.76 -2.12
C PRO A 23 -27.26 6.56 -2.24
N VAL A 24 -26.53 7.10 -1.27
CA VAL A 24 -25.20 6.59 -0.95
C VAL A 24 -25.45 5.13 -0.63
N SER A 25 -24.96 4.22 -1.46
CA SER A 25 -25.30 2.81 -1.34
C SER A 25 -24.88 2.32 0.05
N ASN A 26 -25.82 1.76 0.82
CA ASN A 26 -25.65 1.33 2.21
C ASN A 26 -24.40 0.46 2.47
N ALA A 27 -23.81 -0.15 1.44
CA ALA A 27 -22.59 -0.94 1.54
C ALA A 27 -21.34 -0.12 1.94
N ALA A 28 -21.25 1.18 1.61
CA ALA A 28 -20.13 2.03 2.05
C ALA A 28 -20.18 2.33 3.56
N LEU A 29 -21.37 2.30 4.17
CA LEU A 29 -21.54 2.39 5.62
C LEU A 29 -21.20 1.08 6.34
N ALA A 30 -21.07 -0.05 5.65
CA ALA A 30 -20.80 -1.35 6.30
C ALA A 30 -19.31 -1.58 6.66
N MET A 31 -18.40 -0.79 6.08
CA MET A 31 -16.95 -0.91 6.29
C MET A 31 -16.40 0.07 7.34
N VAL A 32 -17.15 1.15 7.59
CA VAL A 32 -16.87 2.14 8.63
C VAL A 32 -17.89 1.92 9.74
N GLY A 33 -17.47 1.78 11.00
CA GLY A 33 -18.37 1.56 12.14
C GLY A 33 -19.27 2.75 12.49
N GLU A 34 -19.96 3.35 11.52
CA GLU A 34 -20.97 4.37 11.76
C GLU A 34 -22.32 3.68 12.01
N GLY A 35 -22.86 3.83 13.23
CA GLY A 35 -24.14 3.23 13.64
C GLY A 35 -24.16 2.70 15.08
N ALA A 36 -23.00 2.56 15.74
CA ALA A 36 -22.91 2.12 17.13
C ALA A 36 -23.65 3.06 18.11
N ASP A 37 -23.68 4.36 17.80
CA ASP A 37 -24.30 5.39 18.65
C ASP A 37 -25.83 5.40 18.60
N GLU A 38 -26.46 4.67 17.67
CA GLU A 38 -27.92 4.67 17.49
C GLU A 38 -28.64 3.46 18.13
N GLY A 39 -27.92 2.59 18.85
CA GLY A 39 -28.51 1.42 19.49
C GLY A 39 -29.06 0.36 18.52
N VAL A 40 -28.59 0.38 17.27
CA VAL A 40 -28.93 -0.61 16.24
C VAL A 40 -28.05 -1.85 16.45
N GLU A 41 -28.68 -2.98 16.76
CA GLU A 41 -28.00 -4.27 16.86
C GLU A 41 -27.39 -4.65 15.50
N PRO A 42 -26.11 -5.03 15.44
CA PRO A 42 -25.46 -5.36 14.19
C PRO A 42 -26.07 -6.62 13.58
N VAL A 43 -26.59 -6.52 12.37
CA VAL A 43 -27.02 -7.69 11.59
C VAL A 43 -25.84 -8.11 10.71
N LEU A 44 -25.22 -9.23 11.05
CA LEU A 44 -24.26 -9.88 10.15
C LEU A 44 -25.00 -10.46 8.96
N SER A 45 -24.74 -9.94 7.77
CA SER A 45 -25.24 -10.47 6.50
C SER A 45 -24.14 -11.20 5.76
N THR A 46 -24.48 -12.37 5.19
CA THR A 46 -23.57 -13.07 4.27
C THR A 46 -23.82 -12.57 2.86
N ASP A 47 -22.76 -12.15 2.18
CA ASP A 47 -22.83 -11.78 0.79
C ASP A 47 -22.69 -13.00 -0.10
N TYR A 48 -23.45 -13.01 -1.19
CA TYR A 48 -23.41 -14.06 -2.20
C TYR A 48 -23.05 -13.48 -3.56
N ALA A 49 -21.99 -14.02 -4.15
CA ALA A 49 -21.66 -13.77 -5.53
C ALA A 49 -22.41 -14.74 -6.45
N VAL A 50 -23.12 -14.21 -7.43
CA VAL A 50 -23.81 -14.99 -8.48
C VAL A 50 -23.03 -14.85 -9.79
N MET A 51 -22.71 -15.97 -10.43
CA MET A 51 -21.89 -16.00 -11.64
C MET A 51 -22.24 -17.19 -12.55
N PRO A 52 -21.86 -17.19 -13.84
CA PRO A 52 -21.92 -18.39 -14.65
C PRO A 52 -21.07 -19.50 -14.02
N ALA A 53 -21.57 -20.74 -14.00
CA ALA A 53 -20.86 -21.86 -13.37
C ALA A 53 -19.46 -22.09 -13.97
N GLY A 54 -19.29 -21.84 -15.27
CA GLY A 54 -17.99 -21.93 -15.94
C GLY A 54 -16.96 -20.88 -15.48
N ALA A 55 -17.40 -19.78 -14.87
CA ALA A 55 -16.51 -18.73 -14.34
C ALA A 55 -16.09 -18.97 -12.88
N LEU A 56 -16.77 -19.88 -12.17
CA LEU A 56 -16.61 -20.09 -10.73
C LEU A 56 -15.15 -20.36 -10.34
N ALA A 57 -14.48 -21.30 -11.02
CA ALA A 57 -13.12 -21.70 -10.67
C ALA A 57 -12.12 -20.54 -10.83
N ALA A 58 -12.21 -19.76 -11.91
CA ALA A 58 -11.32 -18.63 -12.16
C ALA A 58 -11.53 -17.51 -11.13
N ARG A 59 -12.78 -17.19 -10.80
CA ARG A 59 -13.13 -16.16 -9.80
C ARG A 59 -12.66 -16.54 -8.41
N LEU A 60 -12.95 -17.78 -7.97
CA LEU A 60 -12.48 -18.29 -6.68
C LEU A 60 -10.95 -18.28 -6.58
N LYS A 61 -10.25 -18.61 -7.67
CA LYS A 61 -8.79 -18.54 -7.70
C LYS A 61 -8.30 -17.10 -7.52
N ALA A 62 -8.82 -16.15 -8.30
CA ALA A 62 -8.43 -14.74 -8.20
C ALA A 62 -8.65 -14.18 -6.79
N ASP A 63 -9.84 -14.41 -6.22
CA ASP A 63 -10.20 -13.91 -4.89
C ASP A 63 -9.30 -14.55 -3.79
N ARG A 64 -9.06 -15.86 -3.86
CA ARG A 64 -8.22 -16.58 -2.88
C ARG A 64 -6.75 -16.17 -2.95
N ASP A 65 -6.20 -16.04 -4.16
CA ASP A 65 -4.81 -15.61 -4.35
C ASP A 65 -4.62 -14.17 -3.85
N TYR A 66 -5.56 -13.28 -4.16
CA TYR A 66 -5.54 -11.90 -3.67
C TYR A 66 -5.59 -11.83 -2.15
N VAL A 67 -6.55 -12.53 -1.54
CA VAL A 67 -6.71 -12.57 -0.08
C VAL A 67 -5.48 -13.16 0.60
N ALA A 68 -4.92 -14.25 0.07
CA ALA A 68 -3.69 -14.84 0.61
C ALA A 68 -2.50 -13.86 0.53
N GLY A 69 -2.32 -13.21 -0.62
CA GLY A 69 -1.23 -12.25 -0.83
C GLY A 69 -1.37 -11.02 0.07
N MET A 70 -2.53 -10.36 0.06
CA MET A 70 -2.72 -9.10 0.79
C MET A 70 -2.70 -9.31 2.32
N ARG A 71 -3.15 -10.47 2.83
CA ARG A 71 -2.97 -10.82 4.25
C ARG A 71 -1.50 -10.92 4.65
N ALA A 72 -0.68 -11.60 3.84
CA ALA A 72 0.75 -11.73 4.10
C ALA A 72 1.47 -10.37 4.01
N HIS A 73 1.09 -9.54 3.04
CA HIS A 73 1.57 -8.18 2.89
C HIS A 73 1.26 -7.34 4.13
N HIS A 74 0.01 -7.28 4.56
CA HIS A 74 -0.38 -6.52 5.74
C HIS A 74 0.30 -7.01 7.02
N ALA A 75 0.50 -8.33 7.16
CA ALA A 75 1.28 -8.88 8.28
C ALA A 75 2.72 -8.33 8.29
N GLY A 76 3.33 -8.12 7.11
CA GLY A 76 4.61 -7.45 6.97
C GLY A 76 4.62 -6.03 7.53
N ALA A 77 3.60 -5.21 7.20
CA ALA A 77 3.47 -3.86 7.74
C ALA A 77 3.29 -3.84 9.27
N LEU A 78 2.62 -4.84 9.85
CA LEU A 78 2.55 -4.99 11.31
C LEU A 78 3.94 -5.19 11.90
N THR A 79 4.73 -6.12 11.37
CA THR A 79 6.12 -6.38 11.82
C THR A 79 6.99 -5.13 11.69
N MET A 80 6.95 -4.45 10.53
CA MET A 80 7.71 -3.21 10.29
C MET A 80 7.37 -2.11 11.31
N SER A 81 6.09 -1.98 11.65
CA SER A 81 5.60 -0.99 12.61
C SER A 81 5.99 -1.34 14.05
N GLU A 82 5.94 -2.62 14.42
CA GLU A 82 6.38 -3.11 15.73
C GLU A 82 7.89 -2.90 15.94
N GLU A 83 8.70 -3.27 14.95
CA GLU A 83 10.15 -3.05 14.95
C GLU A 83 10.52 -1.57 15.05
N TYR A 84 9.79 -0.71 14.34
CA TYR A 84 10.00 0.74 14.44
C TYR A 84 9.63 1.27 15.83
N LEU A 85 8.50 0.84 16.40
CA LEU A 85 8.08 1.31 17.73
C LEU A 85 9.00 0.86 18.86
N ALA A 86 9.63 -0.32 18.70
CA ALA A 86 10.57 -0.91 19.66
C ALA A 86 11.98 -0.29 19.60
N ASP A 87 12.35 0.35 18.50
CA ASP A 87 13.69 0.92 18.32
C ASP A 87 13.85 2.24 19.11
N PRO A 88 14.83 2.35 20.03
CA PRO A 88 15.07 3.59 20.79
C PRO A 88 15.50 4.77 19.91
N ALA A 89 15.98 4.53 18.69
CA ALA A 89 16.29 5.57 17.72
C ALA A 89 15.06 6.10 16.97
N ALA A 90 13.89 5.46 17.10
CA ALA A 90 12.62 5.95 16.54
C ALA A 90 12.05 7.10 17.39
N ARG A 91 12.29 8.34 16.95
CA ARG A 91 12.06 9.54 17.77
C ARG A 91 10.93 10.42 17.27
N SER A 92 10.49 10.29 16.01
CA SER A 92 9.40 11.12 15.48
C SER A 92 8.05 10.75 16.12
N PRO A 93 7.40 11.66 16.89
CA PRO A 93 6.10 11.37 17.48
C PRO A 93 5.02 11.07 16.45
N ALA A 94 4.99 11.83 15.34
CA ALA A 94 4.01 11.63 14.28
C ALA A 94 4.18 10.27 13.57
N LEU A 95 5.41 9.85 13.25
CA LEU A 95 5.62 8.52 12.67
C LEU A 95 5.32 7.38 13.66
N ARG A 96 5.51 7.60 14.96
CA ARG A 96 5.09 6.63 15.99
C ARG A 96 3.57 6.54 16.09
N VAL A 97 2.84 7.65 15.93
CA VAL A 97 1.38 7.63 15.81
C VAL A 97 0.99 6.87 14.55
N LEU A 98 1.56 7.21 13.39
CA LEU A 98 1.32 6.53 12.12
C LEU A 98 1.53 5.01 12.23
N ALA A 99 2.64 4.55 12.83
CA ALA A 99 2.90 3.13 13.02
C ALA A 99 1.81 2.43 13.84
N ARG A 100 1.27 3.09 14.89
CA ARG A 100 0.12 2.56 15.64
C ARG A 100 -1.17 2.55 14.82
N SER A 101 -1.41 3.59 14.01
CA SER A 101 -2.54 3.67 13.10
C SER A 101 -2.51 2.52 12.08
N ILE A 102 -1.36 2.30 11.44
CA ILE A 102 -1.12 1.19 10.50
C ILE A 102 -1.40 -0.14 11.20
N MET A 103 -0.83 -0.37 12.39
CA MET A 103 -1.05 -1.63 13.12
C MET A 103 -2.53 -1.88 13.44
N HIS A 104 -3.26 -0.85 13.86
CA HIS A 104 -4.66 -0.97 14.22
C HIS A 104 -5.55 -1.22 12.98
N ASN A 105 -5.39 -0.38 11.96
CA ASN A 105 -6.22 -0.44 10.76
C ASN A 105 -5.94 -1.72 9.95
N GLN A 106 -4.67 -2.09 9.75
CA GLN A 106 -4.34 -3.29 8.97
C GLN A 106 -4.66 -4.60 9.69
N ARG A 107 -4.68 -4.64 11.03
CA ARG A 107 -5.21 -5.80 11.78
C ARG A 107 -6.69 -6.02 11.50
N TYR A 108 -7.47 -4.94 11.39
CA TYR A 108 -8.87 -5.04 11.03
C TYR A 108 -9.03 -5.51 9.58
N GLU A 109 -8.27 -4.96 8.64
CA GLU A 109 -8.29 -5.40 7.23
C GLU A 109 -7.90 -6.88 7.09
N ILE A 110 -6.92 -7.37 7.87
CA ILE A 110 -6.61 -8.82 7.96
C ILE A 110 -7.82 -9.61 8.44
N ALA A 111 -8.53 -9.16 9.48
CA ALA A 111 -9.71 -9.86 9.99
C ALA A 111 -10.86 -9.91 8.96
N LEU A 112 -11.04 -8.84 8.16
CA LEU A 112 -11.99 -8.85 7.05
C LEU A 112 -11.59 -9.88 5.98
N MET A 113 -10.31 -9.92 5.62
CA MET A 113 -9.78 -10.88 4.66
C MET A 113 -9.81 -12.33 5.17
N ASP A 114 -9.63 -12.56 6.47
CA ASP A 114 -9.81 -13.86 7.13
C ASP A 114 -11.26 -14.36 6.96
N GLU A 115 -12.22 -13.46 7.17
CA GLU A 115 -13.64 -13.78 7.01
C GLU A 115 -14.01 -14.04 5.55
N VAL A 116 -13.49 -13.25 4.60
CA VAL A 116 -13.62 -13.53 3.17
C VAL A 116 -13.04 -14.91 2.84
N ALA A 117 -11.83 -15.24 3.32
CA ALA A 117 -11.22 -16.54 3.09
C ALA A 117 -12.12 -17.69 3.61
N ARG A 118 -12.73 -17.50 4.78
CA ARG A 118 -13.67 -18.48 5.36
C ARG A 118 -14.91 -18.67 4.47
N ARG A 119 -15.50 -17.58 3.96
CA ARG A 119 -16.65 -17.65 3.04
C ARG A 119 -16.31 -18.31 1.72
N LEU A 120 -15.17 -17.98 1.13
CA LEU A 120 -14.69 -18.59 -0.10
C LEU A 120 -14.37 -20.08 0.05
N ALA A 121 -14.19 -20.60 1.27
CA ALA A 121 -14.00 -22.02 1.53
C ALA A 121 -15.34 -22.80 1.60
N GLU A 122 -16.46 -22.11 1.77
CA GLU A 122 -17.80 -22.72 1.74
C GLU A 122 -18.15 -23.17 0.30
N PRO A 123 -18.87 -24.29 0.13
CA PRO A 123 -19.19 -24.82 -1.19
C PRO A 123 -20.17 -23.91 -1.95
N ALA A 124 -19.89 -23.66 -3.23
CA ALA A 124 -20.84 -23.03 -4.13
C ALA A 124 -22.05 -23.94 -4.39
N MET A 125 -23.23 -23.33 -4.51
CA MET A 125 -24.41 -23.98 -5.05
C MET A 125 -24.46 -23.78 -6.56
N VAL A 126 -24.61 -24.84 -7.34
CA VAL A 126 -24.73 -24.76 -8.80
C VAL A 126 -26.12 -25.20 -9.24
N VAL A 127 -26.90 -24.28 -9.81
CA VAL A 127 -28.27 -24.54 -10.28
C VAL A 127 -28.48 -23.82 -11.61
N GLY A 128 -28.97 -24.54 -12.62
CA GLY A 128 -29.33 -23.94 -13.91
C GLY A 128 -28.15 -23.27 -14.65
N GLY A 129 -26.93 -23.76 -14.49
CA GLY A 129 -25.73 -23.18 -15.10
C GLY A 129 -25.20 -21.91 -14.40
N LEU A 130 -25.82 -21.51 -13.30
CA LEU A 130 -25.34 -20.44 -12.41
C LEU A 130 -24.70 -21.06 -11.17
N ALA A 131 -23.65 -20.41 -10.66
CA ALA A 131 -23.05 -20.68 -9.38
C ALA A 131 -23.37 -19.54 -8.42
N VAL A 132 -23.75 -19.89 -7.19
CA VAL A 132 -23.97 -18.99 -6.06
C VAL A 132 -22.93 -19.33 -5.00
N GLN A 133 -22.05 -18.39 -4.69
CA GLN A 133 -20.91 -18.58 -3.79
C GLN A 133 -20.99 -17.58 -2.63
N PRO A 134 -20.95 -18.02 -1.36
CA PRO A 134 -20.67 -17.12 -0.23
C PRO A 134 -19.35 -16.39 -0.46
N SER A 135 -19.36 -15.06 -0.45
CA SER A 135 -18.23 -14.24 -0.87
C SER A 135 -17.64 -13.33 0.20
N ALA A 136 -18.43 -12.92 1.19
CA ALA A 136 -17.99 -12.07 2.31
C ALA A 136 -19.03 -12.05 3.44
N THR A 137 -18.75 -11.28 4.49
CA THR A 137 -19.73 -10.93 5.53
C THR A 137 -19.66 -9.44 5.80
N GLU A 138 -20.79 -8.77 5.72
CA GLU A 138 -20.90 -7.35 6.05
C GLU A 138 -21.20 -7.16 7.54
N GLY A 139 -20.98 -5.95 8.05
CA GLY A 139 -21.30 -5.59 9.43
C GLY A 139 -20.27 -6.06 10.47
N LEU A 140 -19.06 -6.46 10.05
CA LEU A 140 -18.00 -6.94 10.95
C LEU A 140 -17.39 -5.85 11.85
N ALA A 141 -17.55 -4.57 11.49
CA ALA A 141 -17.00 -3.45 12.27
C ALA A 141 -17.46 -3.47 13.73
N MET A 142 -18.76 -3.70 13.96
CA MET A 142 -19.37 -3.70 15.28
C MET A 142 -18.92 -4.85 16.20
N PRO A 143 -19.02 -6.14 15.80
CA PRO A 143 -18.54 -7.24 16.64
C PRO A 143 -17.02 -7.22 16.85
N LEU A 144 -16.26 -6.69 15.89
CA LEU A 144 -14.82 -6.47 16.05
C LEU A 144 -14.49 -5.20 16.84
N ARG A 145 -15.50 -4.42 17.25
CA ARG A 145 -15.37 -3.13 17.95
C ARG A 145 -14.38 -2.19 17.25
N TYR A 146 -14.40 -2.24 15.93
CA TYR A 146 -13.48 -1.48 15.10
C TYR A 146 -13.96 -0.03 15.01
N GLN A 147 -13.10 0.85 15.50
CA GLN A 147 -13.13 2.26 15.15
C GLN A 147 -11.83 2.55 14.41
N ARG A 148 -11.93 3.21 13.25
CA ARG A 148 -10.76 3.58 12.47
C ARG A 148 -9.83 4.45 13.29
N TYR A 149 -8.57 4.05 13.40
CA TYR A 149 -7.59 4.82 14.15
C TYR A 149 -7.11 5.99 13.28
N PRO A 150 -7.13 7.23 13.79
CA PRO A 150 -6.80 8.40 12.99
C PRO A 150 -5.34 8.34 12.52
N VAL A 151 -5.12 8.67 11.25
CA VAL A 151 -3.79 8.96 10.71
C VAL A 151 -3.43 10.39 11.11
N PRO A 152 -2.16 10.70 11.45
CA PRO A 152 -1.75 12.08 11.73
C PRO A 152 -2.21 13.05 10.64
N GLY A 153 -2.74 14.20 11.05
CA GLY A 153 -3.27 15.19 10.12
C GLY A 153 -2.17 15.76 9.23
N PHE A 154 -2.53 16.23 8.03
CA PHE A 154 -1.56 16.76 7.06
C PHE A 154 -0.67 17.89 7.62
N LEU A 155 -1.21 18.70 8.54
CA LEU A 155 -0.49 19.83 9.16
C LEU A 155 0.28 19.44 10.42
N GLU A 156 0.13 18.21 10.91
CA GLU A 156 0.74 17.79 12.16
C GLU A 156 2.28 17.83 12.05
N PRO A 157 2.99 18.48 12.98
CA PRO A 157 4.44 18.51 12.95
C PRO A 157 5.02 17.13 13.25
N PHE A 158 6.00 16.67 12.46
CA PHE A 158 6.73 15.42 12.76
C PHE A 158 7.60 15.51 14.02
N ASN A 159 7.78 16.72 14.54
CA ASN A 159 8.59 17.04 15.68
C ASN A 159 8.07 18.31 16.40
N PRO A 160 7.02 18.19 17.23
CA PRO A 160 6.47 19.32 17.97
C PRO A 160 7.37 19.76 19.15
N SER A 161 8.34 18.93 19.56
CA SER A 161 9.18 19.15 20.76
C SER A 161 10.62 19.61 20.44
N GLY A 162 10.97 19.81 19.17
CA GLY A 162 12.32 20.22 18.76
C GLY A 162 13.37 19.10 18.65
N GLY A 163 13.03 17.83 18.86
CA GLY A 163 13.92 16.68 18.62
C GLY A 163 14.03 16.27 17.14
N ALA A 164 15.19 16.47 16.52
CA ALA A 164 15.41 16.17 15.10
C ALA A 164 15.01 14.72 14.72
N MET A 165 14.36 14.58 13.55
CA MET A 165 14.12 13.27 12.93
C MET A 165 15.44 12.50 12.77
N THR A 166 15.40 11.20 13.04
CA THR A 166 16.59 10.34 12.97
C THR A 166 16.72 9.61 11.64
N VAL A 167 17.89 9.01 11.41
CA VAL A 167 18.08 8.05 10.31
C VAL A 167 17.06 6.92 10.40
N ARG A 168 16.75 6.43 11.60
CA ARG A 168 15.78 5.34 11.81
C ARG A 168 14.36 5.73 11.42
N ASP A 169 13.95 6.97 11.72
CA ASP A 169 12.68 7.54 11.30
C ASP A 169 12.59 7.58 9.76
N VAL A 170 13.65 8.04 9.10
CA VAL A 170 13.73 8.09 7.63
C VAL A 170 13.72 6.70 7.00
N GLN A 171 14.42 5.73 7.60
CA GLN A 171 14.41 4.34 7.13
C GLN A 171 13.02 3.73 7.22
N PHE A 172 12.30 3.93 8.32
CA PHE A 172 10.91 3.46 8.46
C PHE A 172 10.01 4.09 7.41
N ALA A 173 10.04 5.42 7.28
CA ALA A 173 9.20 6.13 6.32
C ALA A 173 9.47 5.66 4.87
N LYS A 174 10.73 5.51 4.48
CA LYS A 174 11.09 4.99 3.15
C LYS A 174 10.66 3.53 2.95
N ALA A 175 10.95 2.66 3.92
CA ALA A 175 10.60 1.24 3.83
C ALA A 175 9.09 1.04 3.72
N MET A 176 8.32 1.74 4.56
CA MET A 176 6.87 1.65 4.56
C MET A 176 6.25 2.32 3.34
N THR A 177 6.85 3.38 2.76
CA THR A 177 6.44 3.90 1.45
C THR A 177 6.58 2.85 0.34
N ILE A 178 7.69 2.10 0.31
CA ILE A 178 7.89 1.01 -0.67
C ILE A 178 6.82 -0.07 -0.48
N HIS A 179 6.60 -0.48 0.77
CA HIS A 179 5.61 -1.49 1.12
C HIS A 179 4.19 -1.07 0.72
N HIS A 180 3.76 0.13 1.09
CA HIS A 180 2.43 0.65 0.73
C HIS A 180 2.22 0.80 -0.77
N GLN A 181 3.26 1.14 -1.53
CA GLN A 181 3.15 1.16 -2.99
C GLN A 181 2.84 -0.25 -3.54
N GLY A 182 3.41 -1.30 -2.93
CA GLY A 182 3.07 -2.70 -3.23
C GLY A 182 1.59 -3.01 -3.02
N ALA A 183 1.01 -2.61 -1.89
CA ALA A 183 -0.42 -2.80 -1.63
C ALA A 183 -1.30 -2.05 -2.64
N LEU A 184 -0.96 -0.80 -3.00
CA LEU A 184 -1.65 -0.04 -4.04
C LEU A 184 -1.64 -0.80 -5.37
N ASP A 185 -0.48 -1.34 -5.76
CA ASP A 185 -0.32 -2.06 -7.02
C ASP A 185 -1.12 -3.37 -7.03
N MET A 186 -1.09 -4.15 -5.94
CA MET A 186 -1.90 -5.35 -5.79
C MET A 186 -3.41 -5.06 -5.84
N ALA A 187 -3.86 -4.03 -5.10
CA ALA A 187 -5.26 -3.65 -5.04
C ALA A 187 -5.78 -3.23 -6.43
N ARG A 188 -4.98 -2.48 -7.18
CA ARG A 188 -5.29 -2.09 -8.57
C ARG A 188 -5.24 -3.28 -9.53
N ALA A 189 -4.26 -4.17 -9.40
CA ALA A 189 -4.16 -5.38 -10.21
C ALA A 189 -5.39 -6.28 -10.04
N TYR A 190 -5.84 -6.49 -8.80
CA TYR A 190 -7.05 -7.24 -8.52
C TYR A 190 -8.31 -6.57 -9.12
N GLN A 191 -8.45 -5.25 -9.01
CA GLN A 191 -9.58 -4.54 -9.63
C GLN A 191 -9.54 -4.59 -11.17
N ALA A 192 -8.35 -4.71 -11.77
CA ALA A 192 -8.18 -4.83 -13.21
C ALA A 192 -8.40 -6.27 -13.74
N ASP A 193 -8.29 -7.29 -12.86
CA ASP A 193 -8.50 -8.69 -13.23
C ASP A 193 -9.98 -8.93 -13.60
N PRO A 194 -10.29 -9.41 -14.82
CA PRO A 194 -11.66 -9.77 -15.20
C PRO A 194 -12.31 -10.80 -14.27
N ALA A 195 -11.52 -11.65 -13.60
CA ALA A 195 -11.97 -12.61 -12.60
C ALA A 195 -12.08 -12.01 -11.18
N GLY A 196 -11.37 -10.91 -10.88
CA GLY A 196 -11.43 -10.17 -9.61
C GLY A 196 -12.72 -9.38 -9.48
N ARG A 197 -13.78 -10.02 -9.00
CA ARG A 197 -15.15 -9.50 -9.10
C ARG A 197 -15.95 -9.66 -7.81
N ASN A 198 -15.28 -9.96 -6.70
CA ASN A 198 -15.88 -9.88 -5.37
C ASN A 198 -16.06 -8.41 -4.97
N THR A 199 -17.31 -7.97 -4.83
CA THR A 199 -17.67 -6.56 -4.54
C THR A 199 -17.08 -6.10 -3.20
N PHE A 200 -17.11 -6.96 -2.18
CA PHE A 200 -16.55 -6.63 -0.86
C PHE A 200 -15.04 -6.36 -0.94
N LEU A 201 -14.29 -7.23 -1.62
CA LEU A 201 -12.86 -7.00 -1.87
C LEU A 201 -12.62 -5.75 -2.73
N GLY A 202 -13.49 -5.48 -3.70
CA GLY A 202 -13.43 -4.24 -4.49
C GLY A 202 -13.57 -2.98 -3.64
N LEU A 203 -14.49 -2.97 -2.67
CA LEU A 203 -14.68 -1.85 -1.73
C LEU A 203 -13.52 -1.74 -0.75
N LEU A 204 -13.06 -2.85 -0.16
CA LEU A 204 -11.86 -2.88 0.67
C LEU A 204 -10.64 -2.29 -0.07
N ASN A 205 -10.51 -2.54 -1.36
CA ASN A 205 -9.42 -1.99 -2.16
C ASN A 205 -9.52 -0.47 -2.35
N VAL A 206 -10.73 0.10 -2.39
CA VAL A 206 -10.92 1.55 -2.43
C VAL A 206 -10.42 2.18 -1.13
N ASP A 207 -10.73 1.56 0.01
CA ASP A 207 -10.27 2.01 1.32
C ASP A 207 -8.74 1.90 1.43
N ILE A 208 -8.17 0.74 1.12
CA ILE A 208 -6.71 0.51 1.10
C ILE A 208 -5.99 1.57 0.25
N ILE A 209 -6.45 1.79 -0.99
CA ILE A 209 -5.83 2.76 -1.90
C ILE A 209 -5.94 4.18 -1.32
N THR A 210 -7.10 4.56 -0.80
CA THR A 210 -7.35 5.89 -0.25
C THR A 210 -6.45 6.16 0.95
N ASP A 211 -6.41 5.22 1.89
CA ASP A 211 -5.71 5.34 3.16
C ASP A 211 -4.20 5.33 2.95
N GLN A 212 -3.71 4.32 2.24
CA GLN A 212 -2.27 4.15 2.06
C GLN A 212 -1.68 5.23 1.15
N THR A 213 -2.46 5.83 0.23
CA THR A 213 -2.02 7.03 -0.51
C THR A 213 -1.77 8.22 0.44
N GLN A 214 -2.65 8.43 1.42
CA GLN A 214 -2.48 9.51 2.41
C GLN A 214 -1.26 9.24 3.32
N GLU A 215 -1.08 7.98 3.73
CA GLU A 215 0.06 7.57 4.55
C GLU A 215 1.39 7.73 3.79
N ILE A 216 1.44 7.36 2.50
CA ILE A 216 2.60 7.62 1.62
C ILE A 216 2.92 9.11 1.56
N ALA A 217 1.92 9.98 1.39
CA ALA A 217 2.12 11.42 1.34
C ALA A 217 2.71 11.95 2.66
N LEU A 218 2.23 11.46 3.81
CA LEU A 218 2.75 11.79 5.12
C LEU A 218 4.22 11.33 5.28
N MET A 219 4.53 10.09 4.90
CA MET A 219 5.89 9.55 4.98
C MET A 219 6.87 10.30 4.06
N ASN A 220 6.45 10.66 2.85
CA ASN A 220 7.26 11.49 1.95
C ASN A 220 7.56 12.87 2.55
N ARG A 221 6.58 13.48 3.23
CA ARG A 221 6.78 14.75 3.94
C ARG A 221 7.76 14.57 5.11
N ALA A 222 7.69 13.45 5.83
CA ALA A 222 8.65 13.13 6.89
C ALA A 222 10.08 13.03 6.32
N VAL A 223 10.27 12.29 5.23
CA VAL A 223 11.57 12.17 4.55
C VAL A 223 12.10 13.53 4.10
N ALA A 224 11.24 14.41 3.56
CA ALA A 224 11.62 15.76 3.13
C ALA A 224 11.96 16.70 4.30
N ALA A 225 11.41 16.45 5.50
CA ALA A 225 11.68 17.24 6.70
C ALA A 225 12.97 16.79 7.43
N TYR A 226 13.63 15.74 6.96
CA TYR A 226 14.88 15.25 7.55
C TYR A 226 16.01 16.28 7.37
N PRO A 227 16.69 16.71 8.45
CA PRO A 227 17.73 17.74 8.36
C PRO A 227 19.05 17.26 7.75
N GLY A 228 19.24 15.95 7.60
CA GLY A 228 20.41 15.34 6.97
C GLY A 228 20.22 15.06 5.48
N ASP A 229 21.20 14.40 4.87
CA ASP A 229 21.07 13.90 3.50
C ASP A 229 20.16 12.68 3.46
N ALA A 230 18.88 12.90 3.15
CA ALA A 230 17.91 11.83 3.02
C ALA A 230 18.30 10.84 1.90
N ALA A 231 19.01 11.25 0.84
CA ALA A 231 19.39 10.36 -0.25
C ALA A 231 20.43 9.32 0.20
N ALA A 232 21.32 9.70 1.12
CA ALA A 232 22.33 8.81 1.70
C ALA A 232 21.75 7.76 2.68
N VAL A 233 20.51 7.94 3.16
CA VAL A 233 19.87 6.97 4.07
C VAL A 233 19.42 5.74 3.30
N VAL A 234 20.16 4.63 3.47
CA VAL A 234 19.86 3.33 2.86
C VAL A 234 18.78 2.60 3.67
N VAL A 235 17.85 1.96 2.97
CA VAL A 235 16.88 0.99 3.52
C VAL A 235 17.38 -0.43 3.22
N PRO A 236 17.87 -1.18 4.22
CA PRO A 236 18.15 -2.60 4.07
C PRO A 236 16.92 -3.39 3.65
N ALA A 237 17.09 -4.39 2.78
CA ALA A 237 15.99 -5.27 2.35
C ALA A 237 15.31 -5.98 3.54
N SER A 238 16.06 -6.27 4.60
CA SER A 238 15.54 -6.87 5.83
C SER A 238 14.54 -6.01 6.60
N MET A 239 14.36 -4.74 6.23
CA MET A 239 13.37 -3.84 6.82
C MET A 239 12.03 -3.86 6.10
N VAL A 240 11.93 -4.55 4.97
CA VAL A 240 10.70 -4.64 4.17
C VAL A 240 10.21 -6.08 4.24
N HIS A 241 9.18 -6.30 5.07
CA HIS A 241 8.59 -7.62 5.31
C HIS A 241 7.35 -7.82 4.43
N GLY A 242 6.88 -9.06 4.25
CA GLY A 242 5.58 -9.33 3.59
C GLY A 242 5.54 -9.11 2.08
N MET A 243 6.67 -8.84 1.43
CA MET A 243 6.76 -8.63 -0.03
C MET A 243 7.06 -9.93 -0.82
N ASP A 244 7.23 -11.05 -0.14
CA ASP A 244 7.57 -12.33 -0.77
C ASP A 244 6.42 -12.84 -1.66
N GLY A 245 6.78 -13.34 -2.86
CA GLY A 245 5.79 -13.93 -3.77
C GLY A 245 4.88 -12.93 -4.48
N MET A 246 5.08 -11.63 -4.27
CA MET A 246 4.46 -10.59 -5.09
C MET A 246 5.06 -10.66 -6.49
N ALA A 247 4.30 -11.19 -7.45
CA ALA A 247 4.65 -11.08 -8.84
C ALA A 247 4.73 -9.58 -9.17
N HIS A 248 5.93 -9.07 -9.45
CA HIS A 248 6.10 -7.74 -10.02
C HIS A 248 5.35 -7.72 -11.36
N GLY A 249 4.11 -7.24 -11.34
CA GLY A 249 3.28 -7.02 -12.51
C GLY A 249 3.88 -5.92 -13.36
N GLY A 250 4.81 -6.29 -14.24
CA GLY A 250 5.13 -5.54 -15.46
C GLY A 250 6.03 -4.31 -15.29
N HIS A 251 7.30 -4.51 -14.96
CA HIS A 251 8.34 -3.74 -15.66
C HIS A 251 8.65 -4.47 -16.97
N GLY A 252 7.90 -4.16 -18.02
CA GLY A 252 8.29 -4.44 -19.39
C GLY A 252 9.62 -3.73 -19.65
N GLY A 253 10.72 -4.47 -19.54
CA GLY A 253 12.03 -3.99 -19.95
C GLY A 253 11.98 -3.66 -21.43
N ALA A 254 11.92 -2.37 -21.75
CA ALA A 254 12.35 -1.90 -23.04
C ALA A 254 13.85 -2.26 -23.16
N GLU A 255 14.13 -3.20 -24.04
CA GLU A 255 15.48 -3.46 -24.53
C GLU A 255 16.13 -2.13 -24.90
N GLN A 256 17.15 -1.72 -24.16
CA GLN A 256 18.13 -0.76 -24.66
C GLN A 256 18.98 -1.49 -25.70
N GLY A 257 18.47 -1.52 -26.93
CA GLY A 257 19.27 -1.79 -28.12
C GLY A 257 20.34 -0.70 -28.24
N GLY A 258 21.53 -0.99 -27.72
CA GLY A 258 22.72 -0.17 -27.91
C GLY A 258 23.12 -0.16 -29.38
N ALA A 259 22.71 0.87 -30.11
CA ALA A 259 23.25 1.23 -31.42
C ALA A 259 23.98 2.57 -31.32
N HIS A 260 25.23 2.54 -30.84
CA HIS A 260 26.14 3.67 -31.03
C HIS A 260 26.90 3.47 -32.35
N ALA A 261 26.37 4.08 -33.40
CA ALA A 261 27.08 4.32 -34.64
C ALA A 261 28.23 5.31 -34.41
N GLY A 262 29.40 4.96 -34.95
CA GLY A 262 30.62 5.76 -34.83
C GLY A 262 30.72 6.89 -35.85
N HIS A 263 31.51 7.89 -35.45
CA HIS A 263 32.34 8.82 -36.23
C HIS A 263 32.96 9.76 -35.19
N GLY A 264 34.24 10.10 -35.12
CA GLY A 264 35.42 9.92 -35.95
C GLY A 264 36.39 11.04 -35.55
N GLY A 265 37.70 10.77 -35.50
CA GLY A 265 38.71 11.83 -35.67
C GLY A 265 39.54 12.31 -34.47
N SER A 266 40.77 11.78 -34.43
CA SER A 266 42.04 12.53 -34.33
C SER A 266 42.76 12.71 -32.97
N SER A 267 43.91 12.00 -32.90
CA SER A 267 45.27 12.44 -32.55
C SER A 267 45.64 12.89 -31.13
N GLY A 268 46.68 12.24 -30.56
CA GLY A 268 47.56 12.86 -29.55
C GLY A 268 48.38 11.92 -28.67
N MET A 269 49.54 11.49 -29.17
CA MET A 269 50.77 11.02 -28.49
C MET A 269 50.73 10.13 -27.22
N ALA A 270 51.31 8.94 -27.35
CA ALA A 270 51.89 8.15 -26.24
C ALA A 270 53.41 8.00 -26.44
N ALA A 271 54.18 8.15 -25.36
CA ALA A 271 55.62 7.88 -25.27
C ALA A 271 55.88 6.63 -24.39
N PRO A 272 57.04 5.94 -24.54
CA PRO A 272 57.12 4.49 -24.35
C PRO A 272 57.68 4.04 -23.00
N ALA A 273 57.32 2.81 -22.60
CA ALA A 273 57.94 2.07 -21.49
C ALA A 273 59.06 1.15 -22.02
N VAL A 274 60.18 1.15 -21.29
CA VAL A 274 61.45 0.46 -21.63
C VAL A 274 61.46 -0.96 -21.07
N ALA A 275 62.10 -1.86 -21.81
CA ALA A 275 62.17 -3.30 -21.64
C ALA A 275 62.97 -3.80 -20.42
N ALA A 276 62.60 -4.98 -19.93
CA ALA A 276 63.36 -5.80 -18.99
C ALA A 276 64.21 -6.87 -19.73
N PRO A 277 65.37 -7.28 -19.20
CA PRO A 277 66.16 -8.38 -19.78
C PRO A 277 65.85 -9.74 -19.11
N PRO A 278 66.21 -10.87 -19.75
CA PRO A 278 65.82 -12.20 -19.25
C PRO A 278 66.99 -13.10 -18.81
N VAL A 279 66.58 -14.19 -18.14
CA VAL A 279 67.21 -15.52 -17.97
C VAL A 279 68.35 -15.70 -16.95
N GLY A 280 68.16 -16.70 -16.08
CA GLY A 280 69.26 -17.39 -15.38
C GLY A 280 68.81 -18.60 -14.55
N ARG A 281 69.02 -19.80 -15.09
CA ARG A 281 68.76 -21.13 -14.49
C ARG A 281 69.61 -21.42 -13.24
N GLY A 282 69.13 -22.35 -12.42
CA GLY A 282 69.96 -23.27 -11.62
C GLY A 282 69.48 -23.37 -10.16
N ALA A 283 68.71 -24.39 -9.78
CA ALA A 283 69.17 -25.74 -9.39
C ALA A 283 69.47 -25.88 -7.89
N ARG A 284 68.63 -26.75 -7.27
CA ARG A 284 68.96 -27.80 -6.30
C ARG A 284 69.20 -27.44 -4.82
N HIS A 285 68.36 -28.12 -4.03
CA HIS A 285 68.67 -28.98 -2.88
C HIS A 285 68.75 -28.41 -1.46
N SER A 286 68.05 -29.17 -0.59
CA SER A 286 68.31 -29.44 0.82
C SER A 286 68.10 -28.25 1.76
N GLY A 287 67.32 -28.32 2.83
CA GLY A 287 67.04 -29.44 3.70
C GLY A 287 67.47 -29.04 5.12
N HIS A 288 66.58 -29.24 6.08
CA HIS A 288 66.83 -29.46 7.51
C HIS A 288 67.05 -28.26 8.46
N HIS A 289 66.14 -28.26 9.46
CA HIS A 289 66.32 -28.08 10.90
C HIS A 289 66.51 -26.70 11.56
N ALA A 290 65.56 -26.47 12.48
CA ALA A 290 65.71 -26.04 13.87
C ALA A 290 66.36 -24.68 14.16
N HIS A 291 65.58 -23.76 14.72
CA HIS A 291 65.43 -23.61 16.17
C HIS A 291 64.10 -22.94 16.51
#